data_AF-A0A950D2L8-F1
#
_entry.id   AF-A0A950D2L8-F1
#
_cell.length_a   1.000
_cell.length_b   1.000
_cell.length_c   1.000
_cell.angle_alpha   90.00
_cell.angle_beta   90.00
_cell.angle_gamma   90.00
#
_symmetry.space_group_name_H-M   'P 1'
#
loop_
_entity.id
_entity.type
_entity.pdbx_description
1 polymer ?
#
loop_
_entity_poly.entity_id
_entity_poly.type
_entity_poly.pdbx_seq_one_letter_code
_entity_poly.pdbx_strand_id
1 'polypeptide(L)'
;SPPGYVGYGEGGVLTEAVRRKPYCVVLLNEVEKAHPDVMELFYQVFDKDALEDAEGREIDFMNTVILLTSNVGTETVRYPPLKGVGLPVVSDGLRGPSSTAPT
;
A
#
# COMPACT_ATOMS: atom_id res chain seq x y z
N SER A 1 17.45 13.43 6.42
CA SER A 1 18.21 13.34 5.15
C SER A 1 19.71 13.29 5.40
N PRO A 2 20.58 12.92 4.44
CA PRO A 2 22.04 13.08 4.56
C PRO A 2 22.45 14.56 4.62
N PRO A 3 23.64 14.89 5.16
CA PRO A 3 24.16 16.25 5.15
C PRO A 3 24.17 16.83 3.72
N GLY A 4 23.52 17.97 3.52
CA GLY A 4 23.45 18.66 2.22
C GLY A 4 22.16 18.43 1.42
N TYR A 5 21.21 17.64 1.91
CA TYR A 5 19.87 17.49 1.32
C TYR A 5 18.81 18.30 2.09
N VAL A 6 17.75 18.71 1.41
CA VAL A 6 16.58 19.37 2.03
C VAL A 6 16.02 18.47 3.14
N GLY A 7 15.67 19.07 4.30
CA GLY A 7 15.23 18.34 5.50
C GLY A 7 16.36 17.67 6.30
N TYR A 8 17.61 18.13 6.15
CA TYR A 8 18.71 17.74 7.04
C TYR A 8 18.57 18.46 8.40
N GLY A 9 18.51 17.70 9.49
CA GLY A 9 18.37 18.24 10.85
C GLY A 9 16.97 18.72 11.23
N GLU A 10 15.97 18.46 10.39
CA GLU A 10 14.55 18.64 10.71
C GLU A 10 13.91 17.26 10.93
N GLY A 11 13.03 17.13 11.91
CA GLY A 11 12.14 15.98 12.05
C GLY A 11 11.48 15.63 10.71
N GLY A 12 11.51 14.34 10.35
CA GLY A 12 10.94 13.86 9.10
C GLY A 12 9.47 14.27 8.93
N VAL A 13 9.05 14.52 7.68
CA VAL A 13 7.67 14.94 7.37
C VAL A 13 6.63 13.98 7.97
N LEU A 14 6.92 12.68 7.93
CA LEU A 14 6.09 11.65 8.52
C LEU A 14 6.11 11.69 10.05
N THR A 15 7.30 11.70 10.66
CA THR A 15 7.47 11.67 12.12
C THR A 15 6.84 12.90 12.77
N GLU A 16 6.99 14.09 12.17
CA GLU A 16 6.32 15.31 12.62
C GLU A 16 4.80 15.26 12.46
N ALA A 17 4.28 14.66 11.38
CA ALA A 17 2.84 14.54 11.18
C ALA A 17 2.20 13.64 12.25
N VAL A 18 2.81 12.49 12.54
CA VAL A 18 2.34 11.55 13.58
C VAL A 18 2.50 12.18 14.97
N ARG A 19 3.63 12.83 15.27
CA ARG A 19 3.84 13.53 16.55
C ARG A 19 2.76 14.57 16.84
N ARG A 20 2.32 15.31 15.81
CA ARG A 20 1.26 16.34 15.95
C ARG A 20 -0.14 15.74 15.98
N LYS A 21 -0.34 14.56 15.39
CA LYS A 21 -1.63 13.87 15.28
C LYS A 21 -1.45 12.35 15.49
N PRO A 22 -1.27 11.89 16.74
CA PRO A 22 -0.93 10.49 17.03
C PRO A 22 -2.07 9.50 16.73
N TYR A 23 -3.31 9.99 16.62
CA TYR A 23 -4.47 9.23 16.18
C TYR A 23 -4.70 9.48 14.69
N CYS A 24 -3.98 8.76 13.84
CA CYS A 24 -4.05 8.96 12.40
C CYS A 24 -3.91 7.65 11.61
N VAL A 25 -4.11 7.77 10.30
CA VAL A 25 -3.85 6.69 9.35
C VAL A 25 -2.70 7.12 8.46
N VAL A 26 -1.64 6.30 8.40
CA VAL A 26 -0.51 6.47 7.50
C VAL A 26 -0.68 5.51 6.33
N LEU A 27 -0.73 6.06 5.11
CA LEU A 27 -0.82 5.26 3.88
C LEU A 27 0.55 5.24 3.19
N LEU A 28 1.13 4.05 3.07
CA LEU A 28 2.35 3.79 2.29
C LEU A 28 1.94 3.13 0.98
N ASN A 29 2.08 3.87 -0.11
CA ASN A 29 1.62 3.43 -1.42
C ASN A 29 2.74 2.75 -2.23
N GLU A 30 2.40 1.69 -2.97
CA GLU A 30 3.33 0.96 -3.86
C GLU A 30 4.63 0.55 -3.16
N VAL A 31 4.53 -0.06 -1.99
CA VAL A 31 5.68 -0.32 -1.11
C VAL A 31 6.74 -1.21 -1.77
N GLU A 32 6.38 -2.03 -2.76
CA GLU A 32 7.31 -2.84 -3.55
C GLU A 32 8.31 -2.01 -4.37
N LYS A 33 8.00 -0.73 -4.64
CA LYS A 33 8.89 0.18 -5.36
C LYS A 33 9.78 1.00 -4.43
N ALA A 34 9.53 0.94 -3.12
CA ALA A 34 10.33 1.66 -2.15
C ALA A 34 11.73 1.05 -2.03
N HIS A 35 12.71 1.89 -1.70
CA HIS A 35 14.06 1.40 -1.39
C HIS A 35 14.01 0.53 -0.11
N PRO A 36 14.79 -0.56 0.00
CA PRO A 36 14.80 -1.43 1.17
C PRO A 36 14.94 -0.70 2.52
N ASP A 37 15.80 0.32 2.59
CA ASP A 37 16.00 1.17 3.77
C ASP A 37 14.70 1.82 4.29
N VAL A 38 13.72 2.09 3.42
CA VAL A 38 12.41 2.59 3.84
C VAL A 38 11.68 1.54 4.67
N MET A 39 11.72 0.28 4.24
CA MET A 39 11.10 -0.82 4.98
C MET A 39 11.82 -1.09 6.30
N GLU A 40 13.16 -1.00 6.31
CA GLU A 40 13.95 -1.14 7.53
C GLU A 40 13.58 -0.10 8.59
N LEU A 41 13.28 1.13 8.18
CA LEU A 41 12.79 2.17 9.07
C LEU A 41 11.45 1.77 9.74
N PHE A 42 10.51 1.23 8.96
CA PHE A 42 9.19 0.84 9.48
C PHE A 42 9.22 -0.46 10.30
N TYR A 43 10.22 -1.34 10.11
CA TYR A 43 10.37 -2.52 10.96
C TYR A 43 10.53 -2.14 12.44
N GLN A 44 11.16 -1.01 12.74
CA GLN A 44 11.27 -0.52 14.12
C GLN A 44 9.90 -0.18 14.71
N VAL A 45 9.04 0.46 13.92
CA VAL A 45 7.67 0.80 14.31
C VAL A 45 6.85 -0.46 14.56
N PHE A 46 6.98 -1.47 13.70
CA PHE A 46 6.21 -2.72 13.85
C PHE A 46 6.67 -3.58 15.04
N ASP A 47 7.90 -3.38 15.53
CA ASP A 47 8.44 -4.14 16.66
C ASP A 47 8.25 -3.41 18.00
N LYS A 48 8.39 -2.08 18.01
CA LYS A 48 8.45 -1.27 19.25
C LYS A 48 7.34 -0.22 19.38
N ASP A 49 6.42 -0.17 18.42
CA ASP A 49 5.38 0.86 18.34
C ASP A 49 5.92 2.31 18.27
N ALA A 50 7.21 2.50 17.98
CA ALA A 50 7.88 3.80 18.00
C ALA A 50 8.95 3.95 16.92
N LEU A 51 9.25 5.21 16.55
CA LEU A 51 10.31 5.56 15.61
C LEU A 51 11.14 6.74 16.12
N GLU A 52 12.45 6.65 16.00
CA GLU A 52 13.36 7.77 16.26
C GLU A 52 13.56 8.61 14.99
N ASP A 53 13.37 9.92 15.08
CA ASP A 53 13.65 10.83 13.97
C ASP A 53 15.14 11.25 13.91
N ALA A 54 15.51 12.04 12.91
CA ALA A 54 16.89 12.48 12.71
C ALA A 54 17.44 13.42 13.82
N GLU A 55 16.57 13.94 14.70
CA GLU A 55 16.96 14.74 15.87
C GLU A 55 17.11 13.88 17.14
N GLY A 56 16.89 12.55 17.03
CA GLY A 56 16.93 11.64 18.17
C GLY A 56 15.63 11.63 18.97
N ARG A 57 14.52 12.13 18.41
CA ARG A 57 13.24 12.21 19.11
C ARG A 57 12.42 10.96 18.83
N GLU A 58 12.00 10.29 19.89
CA GLU A 58 11.12 9.13 19.81
C GLU A 58 9.68 9.58 19.54
N ILE A 59 9.08 9.03 18.49
CA ILE A 59 7.69 9.27 18.09
C ILE A 59 6.88 8.01 18.31
N ASP A 60 5.78 8.13 19.06
CA ASP A 60 4.85 7.06 19.37
C ASP A 60 3.86 6.82 18.21
N PHE A 61 3.77 5.56 17.76
CA PHE A 61 2.88 5.06 16.72
C PHE A 61 1.79 4.11 17.25
N MET A 62 1.69 3.88 18.57
CA MET A 62 0.72 2.93 19.17
C MET A 62 -0.73 3.20 18.74
N ASN A 63 -1.10 4.47 18.49
CA ASN A 63 -2.44 4.88 18.06
C ASN A 63 -2.54 5.20 16.56
N THR A 64 -1.51 4.87 15.79
CA THR A 64 -1.45 5.13 14.34
C THR A 64 -1.67 3.83 13.56
N VAL A 65 -2.67 3.84 12.69
CA VAL A 65 -2.91 2.71 11.76
C VAL A 65 -2.04 2.89 10.54
N ILE A 66 -1.19 1.92 10.24
CA ILE A 66 -0.36 1.91 9.03
C ILE A 66 -1.01 1.00 7.98
N LEU A 67 -1.34 1.58 6.82
CA LEU A 67 -1.85 0.87 5.66
C LEU A 67 -0.77 0.84 4.58
N LEU A 68 -0.37 -0.36 4.18
CA LEU A 68 0.54 -0.56 3.05
C LEU A 68 -0.26 -1.04 1.84
N THR A 69 -0.01 -0.44 0.68
CA THR A 69 -0.55 -0.94 -0.60
C THR A 69 0.58 -1.50 -1.44
N SER A 70 0.24 -2.50 -2.25
CA SER A 70 1.17 -3.06 -3.23
C SER A 70 0.43 -3.54 -4.46
N ASN A 71 1.04 -3.35 -5.64
CA ASN A 71 0.50 -3.83 -6.90
C ASN A 71 1.06 -5.21 -7.31
N VAL A 72 1.98 -5.80 -6.54
CA VAL A 72 2.63 -7.10 -6.85
C VAL A 72 1.61 -8.23 -7.01
N GLY A 73 0.51 -8.20 -6.26
CA GLY A 73 -0.52 -9.24 -6.27
C GLY A 73 -1.67 -9.02 -7.26
N THR A 74 -1.61 -8.00 -8.11
CA THR A 74 -2.77 -7.56 -8.90
C THR A 74 -3.36 -8.67 -9.78
N GLU A 75 -2.52 -9.45 -10.46
CA GLU A 75 -3.02 -10.53 -11.34
C GLU A 75 -3.65 -11.68 -10.54
N THR A 76 -3.08 -12.05 -9.40
CA THR A 76 -3.57 -13.10 -8.51
C THR A 76 -4.89 -12.71 -7.83
N VAL A 77 -5.04 -11.44 -7.43
CA VAL A 77 -6.25 -10.94 -6.77
C VAL A 77 -7.36 -10.67 -7.76
N ARG A 78 -7.04 -10.21 -8.99
CA ARG A 78 -8.04 -9.90 -10.02
C ARG A 78 -8.74 -11.14 -10.57
N TYR A 79 -8.03 -12.27 -10.60
CA TYR A 79 -8.59 -13.55 -10.96
C TYR A 79 -8.40 -14.50 -9.78
N PRO A 80 -9.27 -14.48 -8.75
CA PRO A 80 -9.36 -15.65 -7.91
C PRO A 80 -9.68 -16.81 -8.87
N PRO A 81 -8.83 -17.84 -9.01
CA PRO A 81 -9.29 -19.03 -9.66
C PRO A 81 -10.45 -19.49 -8.78
N LEU A 82 -11.68 -19.36 -9.28
CA LEU A 82 -12.83 -20.08 -8.77
C LEU A 82 -12.60 -21.58 -9.07
N LYS A 83 -11.50 -22.14 -8.58
CA LYS A 83 -11.24 -23.57 -8.53
C LYS A 83 -12.15 -24.13 -7.45
N GLY A 84 -13.40 -24.36 -7.81
CA GLY A 84 -14.35 -25.09 -6.96
C GLY A 84 -15.78 -24.59 -7.01
N VAL A 85 -16.04 -23.37 -7.50
CA VAL A 85 -17.40 -22.91 -7.75
C VAL A 85 -17.60 -22.95 -9.26
N GLY A 86 -18.33 -23.94 -9.74
CA GLY A 86 -18.85 -23.99 -11.10
C GLY A 86 -19.86 -22.87 -11.31
N LEU A 87 -19.38 -21.62 -11.35
CA LEU A 87 -20.13 -20.52 -11.89
C LEU A 87 -20.08 -20.69 -13.42
N PRO A 88 -21.23 -20.74 -14.10
CA PRO A 88 -21.23 -20.79 -15.55
C PRO A 88 -20.50 -19.53 -16.02
N VAL A 89 -19.32 -19.73 -16.61
CA VAL A 89 -18.70 -18.70 -17.44
C VAL A 89 -19.71 -18.48 -18.55
N VAL A 90 -20.44 -17.37 -18.47
CA VAL A 90 -21.26 -16.89 -19.60
C VAL A 90 -20.22 -16.50 -20.64
N SER A 91 -19.83 -17.45 -21.48
CA SER A 91 -19.08 -17.17 -22.69
C SER A 91 -19.98 -16.27 -23.52
N ASP A 92 -19.49 -15.05 -23.78
CA ASP A 92 -20.18 -14.00 -24.51
C ASP A 92 -20.88 -14.55 -25.75
N GLY A 93 -22.19 -14.75 -25.60
CA GLY A 93 -23.15 -14.96 -26.67
C GLY A 93 -23.52 -13.66 -27.36
N LEU A 94 -22.54 -12.78 -27.61
CA LEU A 94 -22.69 -11.66 -28.54
C LEU A 94 -22.43 -12.14 -29.98
N ARG A 95 -23.14 -13.20 -30.39
CA ARG A 95 -23.58 -13.31 -31.78
C ARG A 95 -24.97 -12.71 -31.84
N GLY A 96 -25.06 -11.51 -32.40
CA GLY A 96 -26.34 -10.86 -32.69
C GLY A 96 -27.26 -11.76 -33.52
N PRO A 97 -28.58 -11.52 -33.49
CA PRO A 97 -29.57 -12.37 -34.15
C PRO A 97 -29.27 -12.48 -35.64
N SER A 98 -29.24 -13.72 -36.13
CA SER A 98 -29.21 -14.05 -37.55
C SER A 98 -30.47 -13.52 -38.24
N SER A 99 -30.28 -12.62 -39.18
CA SER A 99 -31.26 -12.12 -40.16
C SER A 99 -30.55 -12.24 -41.50
N THR A 100 -30.87 -13.17 -42.39
CA THR A 100 -32.16 -13.34 -43.08
C THR A 100 -32.34 -14.77 -43.61
N ALA A 101 -33.60 -15.23 -43.63
CA ALA A 101 -34.07 -16.46 -44.26
C ALA A 101 -34.28 -16.26 -45.79
N PRO A 102 -34.47 -17.34 -46.58
CA PRO A 102 -34.28 -17.33 -48.02
C PRO A 102 -35.52 -16.85 -48.78
N THR A 103 -35.30 -16.27 -49.97
CA THR A 103 -36.18 -16.41 -51.13
C THR A 103 -35.32 -16.38 -52.38
#